data_AF-A0AAW5EB78-F1
#
_entry.id   AF-A0AAW5EB78-F1
#
_cell.length_a   1.000
_cell.length_b   1.000
_cell.length_c   1.000
_cell.angle_alpha   90.00
_cell.angle_beta   90.00
_cell.angle_gamma   90.00
#
_symmetry.space_group_name_H-M   'P 1'
#
loop_
_entity.id
_entity.type
_entity.pdbx_description
1 polymer ?
#
loop_
_entity_poly.entity_id
_entity_poly.type
_entity_poly.pdbx_seq_one_letter_code
_entity_poly.pdbx_strand_id
1 'polypeptide(L)'
;LFLKHFDKPTTELKFSNLYELLVCVMLSAQCTDKRVNLITPELFKAYPDITSLANANLSSLKTYIQSCSFYNNKAQNLIKMAQSVRENFNAEIPLDEEKLKSLAGVGQKTAHVVLIEWCGANCMAVDTHVFRVSHRLGLS
;
A
#
# COMPACT_ATOMS: atom_id res chain seq x y z
N LEU A 1 -11.55 2.57 26.48
CA LEU A 1 -11.43 3.97 26.02
C LEU A 1 -11.56 4.05 24.50
N PHE A 2 -10.65 3.46 23.72
CA PHE A 2 -10.70 3.49 22.25
C PHE A 2 -12.01 2.97 21.63
N LEU A 3 -12.48 1.78 22.04
CA LEU A 3 -13.74 1.20 21.53
C LEU A 3 -14.99 2.06 21.81
N LYS A 4 -14.94 2.99 22.77
CA LYS A 4 -16.05 3.92 23.05
C LYS A 4 -16.04 5.17 22.16
N HIS A 5 -14.88 5.54 21.62
CA HIS A 5 -14.70 6.77 20.84
C HIS A 5 -14.49 6.51 19.34
N PHE A 6 -14.05 5.32 18.97
CA PHE A 6 -13.79 4.89 17.60
C PHE A 6 -14.46 3.53 17.39
N ASP A 7 -15.71 3.55 16.92
CA ASP A 7 -16.43 2.33 16.59
C ASP A 7 -16.02 1.86 15.19
N LYS A 8 -15.55 0.61 15.10
CA LYS A 8 -15.09 -0.07 13.87
C LYS A 8 -14.14 0.78 13.00
N PRO A 9 -12.92 1.08 13.48
CA PRO A 9 -11.94 1.78 12.66
C PRO A 9 -11.61 0.96 11.41
N THR A 10 -11.68 1.59 10.24
CA THR A 10 -11.28 1.02 8.94
C THR A 10 -10.26 1.94 8.28
N THR A 11 -9.54 1.43 7.29
CA THR A 11 -8.69 2.28 6.45
C THR A 11 -9.47 3.40 5.75
N GLU A 12 -8.86 4.57 5.61
CA GLU A 12 -9.41 5.69 4.83
C GLU A 12 -9.08 5.57 3.33
N LEU A 13 -8.22 4.62 2.95
CA LEU A 13 -7.82 4.39 1.56
C LEU A 13 -8.98 3.78 0.77
N LYS A 14 -9.24 4.34 -0.41
CA LYS A 14 -10.26 3.84 -1.34
C LYS A 14 -9.63 2.88 -2.34
N PHE A 15 -10.14 1.66 -2.37
CA PHE A 15 -9.74 0.60 -3.28
C PHE A 15 -10.90 -0.37 -3.51
N SER A 16 -10.88 -1.08 -4.63
CA SER A 16 -11.92 -2.01 -5.05
C SER A 16 -11.43 -3.46 -5.12
N ASN A 17 -10.12 -3.67 -5.14
CA ASN A 17 -9.49 -4.98 -5.26
C ASN A 17 -8.10 -4.99 -4.59
N LEU A 18 -7.47 -6.16 -4.51
CA LEU A 18 -6.16 -6.36 -3.87
C LEU A 18 -5.03 -5.59 -4.56
N TYR A 19 -5.09 -5.43 -5.88
CA TYR A 19 -4.11 -4.64 -6.63
C TYR A 19 -4.17 -3.17 -6.24
N GLU A 20 -5.37 -2.59 -6.25
CA GLU A 20 -5.59 -1.20 -5.84
C GLU A 20 -5.17 -0.98 -4.39
N LEU A 21 -5.50 -1.91 -3.48
CA LEU A 21 -5.08 -1.85 -2.09
C LEU A 21 -3.56 -1.79 -1.97
N LEU A 22 -2.84 -2.72 -2.61
CA LEU A 22 -1.37 -2.78 -2.53
C LEU A 22 -0.74 -1.48 -3.05
N VAL A 23 -1.21 -0.97 -4.19
CA VAL A 23 -0.72 0.30 -4.76
C VAL A 23 -1.02 1.47 -3.82
N CYS A 24 -2.24 1.55 -3.27
CA CYS A 24 -2.63 2.58 -2.32
C CYS A 24 -1.73 2.58 -1.06
N VAL A 25 -1.47 1.42 -0.47
CA VAL A 25 -0.62 1.30 0.74
C VAL A 25 0.84 1.65 0.42
N MET A 26 1.36 1.26 -0.76
CA MET A 26 2.70 1.67 -1.19
C MET A 26 2.81 3.19 -1.39
N LEU A 27 1.75 3.84 -1.90
CA LEU A 27 1.70 5.28 -2.09
C LEU A 27 1.51 6.05 -0.76
N SER A 28 0.79 5.48 0.21
CA SER A 28 0.52 6.12 1.52
C SER A 28 1.75 6.21 2.42
N ALA A 29 2.83 5.48 2.11
CA ALA A 29 4.12 5.64 2.81
C ALA A 29 4.58 7.12 2.78
N GLN A 30 4.52 7.79 3.94
CA GLN A 30 4.82 9.22 4.09
C GLN A 30 3.99 10.14 3.16
N CYS A 31 2.75 9.75 2.89
CA CYS A 31 1.76 10.54 2.16
C CYS A 31 0.42 10.44 2.88
N THR A 32 -0.44 11.46 2.75
CA THR A 32 -1.75 11.42 3.39
C THR A 32 -2.72 10.58 2.56
N ASP A 33 -3.61 9.84 3.23
CA ASP A 33 -4.61 9.01 2.55
C ASP A 33 -5.52 9.86 1.65
N LYS A 34 -5.84 11.09 2.07
CA LYS A 34 -6.53 12.08 1.22
C LYS A 34 -5.82 12.35 -0.09
N ARG A 35 -4.49 12.48 -0.10
CA ARG A 35 -3.71 12.71 -1.32
C ARG A 35 -3.70 11.46 -2.19
N VAL A 36 -3.52 10.29 -1.60
CA VAL A 36 -3.55 9.01 -2.33
C VAL A 36 -4.89 8.82 -3.02
N ASN A 37 -6.00 9.00 -2.30
CA ASN A 37 -7.36 8.89 -2.82
C ASN A 37 -7.70 9.89 -3.95
N LEU A 38 -6.96 11.01 -4.05
CA LEU A 38 -7.13 11.98 -5.14
C LEU A 38 -6.43 11.54 -6.43
N ILE A 39 -5.29 10.84 -6.33
CA ILE A 39 -4.47 10.47 -7.49
C ILE A 39 -4.78 9.08 -8.03
N THR A 40 -5.22 8.16 -7.17
CA THR A 40 -5.41 6.76 -7.52
C THR A 40 -6.52 6.52 -8.54
N PRO A 41 -7.63 7.31 -8.63
CA PRO A 41 -8.65 7.08 -9.64
C PRO A 41 -8.13 7.22 -11.08
N GLU A 42 -7.34 8.26 -11.37
CA GLU A 42 -6.75 8.45 -12.71
C GLU A 42 -5.62 7.46 -12.96
N LEU A 43 -4.84 7.12 -11.92
CA LEU A 43 -3.82 6.09 -12.01
C LEU A 43 -4.39 4.72 -12.40
N PHE A 44 -5.49 4.29 -11.75
CA PHE A 44 -6.11 2.99 -12.00
C PHE A 44 -6.88 2.94 -13.31
N LYS A 45 -7.35 4.08 -13.84
CA LYS A 45 -7.86 4.14 -15.22
C LYS A 45 -6.75 3.89 -16.25
N ALA A 46 -5.56 4.44 -16.01
CA ALA A 46 -4.41 4.28 -16.91
C ALA A 46 -3.74 2.90 -16.78
N TYR A 47 -3.71 2.36 -15.55
CA TYR A 47 -3.11 1.07 -15.20
C TYR A 47 -4.11 0.25 -14.38
N PRO A 48 -5.06 -0.43 -15.05
CA PRO A 48 -6.14 -1.15 -14.36
C PRO A 48 -5.71 -2.45 -13.68
N ASP A 49 -4.52 -2.97 -13.97
CA ASP A 49 -4.05 -4.26 -13.48
C ASP A 49 -2.52 -4.31 -13.29
N ILE A 50 -2.04 -5.43 -12.73
CA ILE A 50 -0.60 -5.67 -12.53
C ILE A 50 0.15 -5.64 -13.86
N THR A 51 -0.40 -6.22 -14.92
CA THR A 51 0.29 -6.36 -16.22
C THR A 51 0.50 -5.00 -16.89
N SER A 52 -0.50 -4.13 -16.86
CA SER A 52 -0.43 -2.76 -17.36
C SER A 52 0.53 -1.92 -16.53
N LEU A 53 0.52 -2.04 -15.20
CA LEU A 53 1.51 -1.36 -14.34
C LEU A 53 2.94 -1.87 -14.56
N ALA A 54 3.14 -3.17 -14.78
CA ALA A 54 4.44 -3.77 -15.04
C ALA A 54 5.08 -3.28 -16.37
N ASN A 55 4.23 -2.91 -17.33
CA ASN A 55 4.62 -2.37 -18.63
C ASN A 55 4.59 -0.82 -18.66
N ALA A 56 4.29 -0.17 -17.54
CA ALA A 56 4.17 1.28 -17.49
C ALA A 56 5.50 1.97 -17.83
N ASN A 57 5.42 3.05 -18.62
CA ASN A 57 6.56 3.93 -18.78
C ASN A 57 6.81 4.70 -17.48
N LEU A 58 8.04 4.66 -16.99
CA LEU A 58 8.43 5.31 -15.73
C LEU A 58 8.12 6.82 -15.72
N SER A 59 8.33 7.52 -16.84
CA SER A 59 8.06 8.97 -16.93
C SER A 59 6.56 9.25 -16.82
N SER A 60 5.74 8.50 -17.56
CA SER A 60 4.28 8.64 -17.51
C SER A 60 3.72 8.32 -16.12
N LEU A 61 4.18 7.23 -15.49
CA LEU A 61 3.77 6.86 -14.13
C LEU A 61 4.11 7.97 -13.12
N LYS A 62 5.30 8.57 -13.22
CA LYS A 62 5.69 9.69 -12.36
C LYS A 62 4.72 10.86 -12.47
N THR A 63 4.21 11.18 -13.66
CA THR A 63 3.23 12.26 -13.85
C THR A 63 1.94 12.03 -13.05
N TYR A 64 1.44 10.79 -12.99
CA TYR A 64 0.25 10.46 -12.19
C TYR A 64 0.49 10.62 -10.68
N ILE A 65 1.69 10.26 -10.20
CA ILE A 65 1.99 10.22 -8.77
C ILE A 65 2.88 11.37 -8.29
N GLN A 66 3.16 12.38 -9.12
CA GLN A 66 4.10 13.48 -8.81
C GLN A 66 3.72 14.28 -7.57
N SER A 67 2.43 14.29 -7.22
CA SER A 67 1.93 14.99 -6.03
C SER A 67 2.12 14.20 -4.72
N CYS A 68 2.66 12.97 -4.79
CA CYS A 68 3.10 12.21 -3.63
C CYS A 68 4.54 12.53 -3.24
N SER A 69 4.81 12.48 -1.94
CA SER A 69 6.17 12.47 -1.40
C SER A 69 6.97 11.28 -1.96
N PHE A 70 8.23 11.51 -2.32
CA PHE A 70 9.16 10.49 -2.85
C PHE A 70 8.66 9.76 -4.10
N TYR A 71 7.88 10.44 -4.96
CA TYR A 71 7.28 9.86 -6.16
C TYR A 71 8.29 9.20 -7.11
N ASN A 72 9.54 9.71 -7.18
CA ASN A 72 10.59 9.12 -8.02
C ASN A 72 10.89 7.66 -7.66
N ASN A 73 11.11 7.39 -6.38
CA ASN A 73 11.39 6.03 -5.90
C ASN A 73 10.12 5.18 -5.89
N LYS A 74 8.97 5.76 -5.55
CA LYS A 74 7.68 5.06 -5.58
C LYS A 74 7.33 4.57 -6.98
N ALA A 75 7.50 5.38 -8.02
CA ALA A 75 7.23 4.96 -9.40
C ALA A 75 8.11 3.76 -9.81
N GLN A 76 9.41 3.80 -9.48
CA GLN A 76 10.31 2.68 -9.75
C GLN A 76 9.91 1.41 -8.99
N ASN A 77 9.56 1.55 -7.70
CA ASN A 77 9.14 0.42 -6.87
C ASN A 77 7.81 -0.17 -7.34
N LEU A 78 6.84 0.65 -7.75
CA LEU A 78 5.55 0.18 -8.27
C LEU A 78 5.74 -0.68 -9.54
N ILE A 79 6.57 -0.21 -10.48
CA ILE A 79 6.87 -0.98 -11.71
C ILE A 79 7.58 -2.28 -11.36
N LYS A 80 8.63 -2.23 -10.52
CA LYS A 80 9.37 -3.43 -10.10
C LYS A 80 8.51 -4.42 -9.32
N MET A 81 7.61 -3.93 -8.46
CA MET A 81 6.64 -4.74 -7.75
C MET A 81 5.72 -5.44 -8.74
N ALA A 82 5.14 -4.71 -9.68
CA ALA A 82 4.24 -5.28 -10.68
C ALA A 82 4.96 -6.30 -11.59
N GLN A 83 6.21 -6.03 -11.98
CA GLN A 83 7.05 -6.98 -12.73
C GLN A 83 7.30 -8.26 -11.94
N SER A 84 7.68 -8.14 -10.65
CA SER A 84 7.89 -9.31 -9.78
C SER A 84 6.59 -10.12 -9.59
N VAL A 85 5.45 -9.46 -9.40
CA VAL A 85 4.14 -10.14 -9.30
C VAL A 85 3.81 -10.87 -10.60
N ARG A 86 4.02 -10.24 -11.75
CA ARG A 86 3.79 -10.86 -13.06
C ARG A 86 4.69 -12.07 -13.29
N GLU A 87 5.98 -11.96 -12.99
CA GLU A 87 7.00 -12.96 -13.35
C GLU A 87 7.08 -14.12 -12.34
N ASN A 88 7.00 -13.83 -11.04
CA ASN A 88 7.21 -14.82 -9.98
C ASN A 88 5.91 -15.39 -9.41
N PHE A 89 4.78 -14.71 -9.65
CA PHE A 89 3.49 -15.06 -9.04
C PHE A 89 2.33 -15.08 -10.05
N ASN A 90 2.62 -15.25 -11.35
CA ASN A 90 1.62 -15.37 -12.43
C ASN A 90 0.58 -14.22 -12.44
N ALA A 91 1.02 -13.00 -12.14
CA ALA A 91 0.18 -11.81 -12.04
C ALA A 91 -0.85 -11.82 -10.87
N GLU A 92 -0.73 -12.76 -9.94
CA GLU A 92 -1.53 -12.81 -8.71
C GLU A 92 -0.69 -12.32 -7.51
N ILE A 93 -1.25 -11.37 -6.75
CA ILE A 93 -0.56 -10.84 -5.57
C ILE A 93 -0.59 -11.91 -4.47
N PRO A 94 0.57 -12.36 -3.96
CA PRO A 94 0.60 -13.38 -2.91
C PRO A 94 0.05 -12.84 -1.60
N LEU A 95 -0.75 -13.64 -0.90
CA LEU A 95 -1.30 -13.33 0.43
C LEU A 95 -0.49 -14.04 1.53
N ASP A 96 0.83 -13.94 1.44
CA ASP A 96 1.80 -14.50 2.40
C ASP A 96 2.80 -13.41 2.79
N GLU A 97 3.12 -13.30 4.08
CA GLU A 97 3.93 -12.19 4.61
C GLU A 97 5.32 -12.15 3.95
N GLU A 98 6.01 -13.29 3.91
CA GLU A 98 7.37 -13.40 3.37
C GLU A 98 7.38 -13.10 1.87
N LYS A 99 6.40 -13.63 1.13
CA LYS A 99 6.25 -13.32 -0.30
C LYS A 99 5.94 -11.85 -0.55
N LEU A 100 5.07 -11.23 0.26
CA LEU A 100 4.78 -9.80 0.15
C LEU A 100 6.03 -8.95 0.42
N LYS A 101 6.80 -9.28 1.46
CA LYS A 101 8.07 -8.60 1.79
C LYS A 101 9.14 -8.75 0.71
N SER A 102 9.04 -9.76 -0.16
CA SER A 102 9.94 -9.90 -1.31
C SER A 102 9.65 -8.87 -2.42
N LEU A 103 8.49 -8.21 -2.41
CA LEU A 103 8.11 -7.24 -3.42
C LEU A 103 8.80 -5.88 -3.20
N ALA A 104 9.23 -5.26 -4.30
CA ALA A 104 9.93 -3.97 -4.25
C ALA A 104 9.07 -2.87 -3.59
N GLY A 105 9.59 -2.24 -2.54
CA GLY A 105 8.87 -1.18 -1.82
C GLY A 105 7.82 -1.68 -0.82
N VAL A 106 7.69 -3.00 -0.62
CA VAL A 106 6.84 -3.59 0.41
C VAL A 106 7.71 -4.03 1.58
N GLY A 107 7.64 -3.26 2.68
CA GLY A 107 8.26 -3.65 3.96
C GLY A 107 7.30 -4.45 4.84
N GLN A 108 7.78 -4.88 6.01
CA GLN A 108 6.97 -5.62 6.99
C GLN A 108 5.65 -4.91 7.34
N LYS A 109 5.71 -3.59 7.59
CA LYS A 109 4.51 -2.78 7.86
C LYS A 109 3.51 -2.85 6.71
N THR A 110 3.97 -2.64 5.48
CA THR A 110 3.12 -2.66 4.28
C THR A 110 2.47 -4.03 4.10
N ALA A 111 3.24 -5.11 4.26
CA ALA A 111 2.73 -6.48 4.18
C ALA A 111 1.65 -6.73 5.24
N HIS A 112 1.89 -6.33 6.50
CA HIS A 112 0.89 -6.47 7.57
C HIS A 112 -0.38 -5.67 7.29
N VAL A 113 -0.27 -4.42 6.82
CA VAL A 113 -1.45 -3.61 6.47
C VAL A 113 -2.28 -4.31 5.40
N VAL A 114 -1.66 -4.82 4.33
CA VAL A 114 -2.37 -5.53 3.26
C VAL A 114 -3.05 -6.80 3.80
N LEU A 115 -2.36 -7.60 4.62
CA LEU A 115 -2.93 -8.82 5.20
C LEU A 115 -4.06 -8.54 6.19
N ILE A 116 -3.97 -7.47 6.98
CA ILE A 116 -5.03 -7.06 7.91
C ILE A 116 -6.25 -6.57 7.13
N GLU A 117 -6.07 -5.64 6.19
CA GLU A 117 -7.19 -5.02 5.47
C GLU A 117 -7.88 -5.97 4.49
N TRP A 118 -7.12 -6.87 3.83
CA TRP A 118 -7.68 -7.80 2.84
C TRP A 118 -8.13 -9.13 3.43
N CYS A 119 -7.31 -9.73 4.30
CA CYS A 119 -7.57 -11.08 4.83
C CYS A 119 -8.14 -11.09 6.25
N GLY A 120 -8.19 -9.94 6.94
CA GLY A 120 -8.50 -9.90 8.36
C GLY A 120 -7.44 -10.63 9.22
N ALA A 121 -6.20 -10.72 8.73
CA ALA A 121 -5.15 -11.47 9.40
C ALA A 121 -4.83 -10.88 10.78
N ASN A 122 -4.52 -11.74 11.75
CA ASN A 122 -4.12 -11.33 13.09
C ASN A 122 -2.65 -10.90 13.13
N CYS A 123 -2.32 -9.86 12.36
CA CYS A 123 -1.00 -9.22 12.30
C CYS A 123 -1.07 -7.85 12.99
N MET A 124 0.09 -7.27 13.32
CA MET A 124 0.16 -5.92 13.88
C MET A 124 1.06 -5.02 13.04
N ALA A 125 0.47 -3.99 12.43
CA ALA A 125 1.20 -2.96 11.71
C ALA A 125 1.53 -1.80 12.67
N VAL A 126 2.70 -1.85 13.32
CA VAL A 126 3.14 -0.79 14.23
C VAL A 126 3.72 0.37 13.44
N ASP A 127 3.14 1.55 13.59
CA ASP A 127 3.67 2.79 13.03
C ASP A 127 4.09 3.78 14.13
N THR A 128 4.49 4.99 13.73
CA THR A 128 4.93 6.02 14.68
C THR A 128 3.81 6.50 15.61
N HIS A 129 2.54 6.38 15.20
CA HIS A 129 1.39 6.73 16.03
C HIS A 129 1.11 5.62 17.04
N VAL A 130 1.07 4.37 16.60
CA VAL A 130 0.91 3.19 17.47
C VAL A 130 2.03 3.17 18.51
N PHE A 131 3.28 3.27 18.10
CA PHE A 131 4.44 3.30 19.01
C PHE A 131 4.33 4.43 20.04
N ARG A 132 4.03 5.66 19.58
CA ARG A 132 3.93 6.84 20.45
C ARG A 132 2.77 6.73 21.45
N VAL A 133 1.63 6.20 21.03
CA VAL A 133 0.46 6.03 21.90
C VAL A 133 0.70 4.91 22.90
N SER A 134 1.20 3.76 22.47
CA SER A 134 1.52 2.63 23.37
C SER A 134 2.49 3.04 24.46
N HIS A 135 3.56 3.77 24.10
CA HIS A 135 4.55 4.20 25.08
C HIS A 135 4.00 5.27 26.04
N ARG A 136 3.22 6.24 25.55
CA ARG A 136 2.55 7.24 26.42
C ARG A 136 1.52 6.62 27.37
N LEU A 137 0.96 5.47 27.01
CA LEU A 137 -0.01 4.73 27.82
C LEU A 137 0.64 3.63 28.69
N GLY A 138 1.96 3.44 28.63
CA GLY A 138 2.66 2.41 29.40
C GLY A 138 2.38 0.97 28.95
N LEU A 139 2.01 0.77 27.69
CA LEU A 139 1.72 -0.55 27.09
C LEU A 139 2.96 -1.19 26.45
N SER A 140 4.07 -0.44 26.36
CA SER A 140 5.36 -0.84 25.78
C SER A 140 6.51 -0.23 26.55
#